data_AF-A0A3B0RKF6-F1
#
_entry.id   AF-A0A3B0RKF6-F1
#
_cell.length_a   1.000
_cell.length_b   1.000
_cell.length_c   1.000
_cell.angle_alpha   90.00
_cell.angle_beta   90.00
_cell.angle_gamma   90.00
#
_symmetry.space_group_name_H-M   'P 1'
#
loop_
_entity.id
_entity.type
_entity.pdbx_description
1 polymer ?
#
loop_
_entity_poly.entity_id
_entity_poly.type
_entity_poly.pdbx_seq_one_letter_code
_entity_poly.pdbx_strand_id
1 'polypeptide(L)'
;NNLPKPVSWLVADGTHHPDIKPGLYDLVFANILAAPLIEMAQGITETLAINGQLILAGLLNEQAAAVQNAYQANGLKMVRSLQLGDWTILSFCKP
;
A
#
# COMPACT_ATOMS: atom_id res chain seq x y z
N ASN A 1 24.20 7.96 -4.81
CA ASN A 1 23.27 6.79 -4.87
C ASN A 1 23.94 5.51 -4.35
N ASN A 2 24.52 5.53 -3.14
CA ASN A 2 25.17 4.35 -2.52
C ASN A 2 24.15 3.57 -1.69
N LEU A 3 23.24 2.85 -2.36
CA LEU A 3 22.40 1.92 -1.63
C LEU A 3 23.28 0.78 -1.10
N PRO A 4 23.25 0.50 0.22
CA PRO A 4 24.16 -0.47 0.85
C PRO A 4 23.90 -1.92 0.44
N LYS A 5 22.80 -2.20 -0.28
CA LYS A 5 22.44 -3.49 -0.85
C LYS A 5 21.93 -3.29 -2.29
N PRO A 6 22.12 -4.27 -3.19
CA PRO A 6 21.57 -4.24 -4.54
C PRO A 6 20.03 -4.19 -4.48
N VAL A 7 19.44 -3.37 -5.35
CA VAL A 7 18.00 -3.30 -5.57
C VAL A 7 17.62 -4.34 -6.61
N SER A 8 16.67 -5.22 -6.28
CA SER A 8 16.05 -6.13 -7.23
C SER A 8 14.77 -5.51 -7.78
N TRP A 9 14.59 -5.61 -9.09
CA TRP A 9 13.40 -5.14 -9.79
C TRP A 9 12.57 -6.35 -10.23
N LEU A 10 11.27 -6.30 -10.00
CA LEU A 10 10.32 -7.32 -10.42
C LEU A 10 9.25 -6.66 -11.30
N VAL A 11 8.76 -7.41 -12.28
CA VAL A 11 7.58 -7.03 -13.07
C VAL A 11 6.45 -7.98 -12.66
N ALA A 12 5.34 -7.42 -12.23
CA ALA A 12 4.18 -8.17 -11.75
C ALA A 12 2.89 -7.48 -12.21
N ASP A 13 1.85 -8.27 -12.44
CA ASP A 13 0.49 -7.75 -12.52
C ASP A 13 -0.05 -7.61 -11.09
N GLY A 14 0.01 -6.39 -10.56
CA GLY A 14 -0.22 -6.13 -9.14
C GLY A 14 0.75 -6.89 -8.24
N THR A 15 0.23 -7.80 -7.40
CA THR A 15 1.05 -8.63 -6.48
C THR A 15 1.30 -10.04 -7.01
N HIS A 16 0.94 -10.35 -8.25
CA HIS A 16 1.06 -11.68 -8.83
C HIS A 16 2.48 -11.93 -9.37
N HIS A 17 3.40 -12.30 -8.48
CA HIS A 17 4.75 -12.74 -8.85
C HIS A 17 5.25 -13.79 -7.84
N PRO A 18 5.95 -14.88 -8.26
CA PRO A 18 6.41 -15.93 -7.35
C PRO A 18 7.29 -15.46 -6.18
N ASP A 19 8.04 -14.37 -6.38
CA ASP A 19 8.89 -13.76 -5.35
C ASP A 19 8.14 -12.79 -4.42
N ILE A 20 6.91 -12.40 -4.74
CA ILE A 20 6.03 -11.62 -3.86
C ILE A 20 5.27 -12.61 -2.99
N LYS A 21 5.64 -12.68 -1.70
CA LYS A 21 5.10 -13.67 -0.76
C LYS A 21 4.27 -13.01 0.34
N PRO A 22 3.26 -13.69 0.89
CA PRO A 22 2.53 -13.20 2.06
C PRO A 22 3.48 -12.94 3.24
N GLY A 23 3.29 -11.83 3.94
CA GLY A 23 4.07 -11.50 5.13
C GLY A 23 5.55 -11.15 4.87
N LEU A 24 5.95 -10.90 3.62
CA LEU A 24 7.35 -10.68 3.25
C LEU A 24 7.84 -9.27 3.56
N TYR A 25 6.94 -8.27 3.51
CA TYR A 25 7.34 -6.86 3.58
C TYR A 25 6.90 -6.21 4.89
N ASP A 26 7.85 -5.61 5.61
CA ASP A 26 7.56 -4.78 6.78
C ASP A 26 7.03 -3.38 6.38
N LEU A 27 7.26 -2.96 5.14
CA LEU A 27 6.79 -1.70 4.59
C LEU A 27 6.44 -1.87 3.11
N VAL A 28 5.23 -1.44 2.74
CA VAL A 28 4.80 -1.26 1.34
C VAL A 28 4.36 0.18 1.15
N PHE A 29 4.72 0.79 0.02
CA PHE A 29 4.20 2.09 -0.36
C PHE A 29 3.84 2.13 -1.84
N ALA A 30 2.81 2.90 -2.18
CA ALA A 30 2.38 3.08 -3.55
C ALA A 30 1.87 4.51 -3.76
N ASN A 31 2.30 5.13 -4.86
CA ASN A 31 1.84 6.44 -5.32
C ASN A 31 1.35 6.29 -6.76
N ILE A 32 0.14 5.74 -6.89
CA ILE A 32 -0.50 5.38 -8.16
C ILE A 32 -2.01 5.70 -8.07
N LEU A 33 -2.76 5.41 -9.13
CA LEU A 33 -4.19 5.69 -9.21
C LEU A 33 -5.03 4.93 -8.16
N ALA A 34 -6.11 5.57 -7.69
CA ALA A 34 -7.00 5.02 -6.66
C ALA A 34 -7.69 3.70 -7.06
N ALA A 35 -8.16 3.57 -8.30
CA ALA A 35 -8.86 2.37 -8.77
C ALA A 35 -7.96 1.10 -8.71
N PRO A 36 -6.74 1.10 -9.29
CA PRO A 36 -5.79 0.01 -9.09
C PRO A 36 -5.47 -0.29 -7.62
N LEU A 37 -5.36 0.74 -6.76
CA LEU A 37 -5.13 0.51 -5.34
C LEU A 37 -6.27 -0.23 -4.65
N ILE A 38 -7.52 0.03 -5.06
CA ILE A 38 -8.71 -0.66 -4.56
C ILE A 38 -8.72 -2.10 -5.08
N GLU A 39 -8.46 -2.32 -6.36
CA GLU A 39 -8.41 -3.66 -6.99
C GLU A 39 -7.35 -4.56 -6.35
N MET A 40 -6.20 -3.99 -5.97
CA MET A 40 -5.09 -4.72 -5.35
C MET A 40 -5.15 -4.79 -3.82
N ALA A 41 -6.20 -4.28 -3.18
CA ALA A 41 -6.22 -4.09 -1.72
C ALA A 41 -5.97 -5.39 -0.93
N GLN A 42 -6.58 -6.50 -1.34
CA GLN A 42 -6.35 -7.81 -0.73
C GLN A 42 -4.90 -8.26 -0.93
N GLY A 43 -4.43 -8.31 -2.18
CA GLY A 43 -3.08 -8.77 -2.52
C GLY A 43 -2.00 -8.00 -1.78
N ILE A 44 -2.07 -6.66 -1.79
CA ILE A 44 -1.12 -5.79 -1.06
C ILE A 44 -1.16 -6.08 0.44
N THR A 45 -2.36 -6.21 1.02
CA THR A 45 -2.52 -6.51 2.45
C THR A 45 -1.92 -7.86 2.84
N GLU A 46 -2.01 -8.87 1.97
CA GLU A 46 -1.42 -10.19 2.20
C GLU A 46 0.12 -10.12 2.22
N THR A 47 0.73 -9.30 1.36
CA THR A 47 2.20 -9.15 1.31
C THR A 47 2.82 -8.55 2.58
N LEU A 48 2.05 -7.79 3.35
CA LEU A 48 2.52 -7.15 4.58
C LEU A 48 2.76 -8.17 5.70
N ALA A 49 3.91 -8.05 6.38
CA ALA A 49 4.17 -8.71 7.65
C ALA A 49 3.21 -8.21 8.75
N ILE A 50 3.05 -9.00 9.82
CA ILE A 50 2.38 -8.53 11.04
C ILE A 50 3.15 -7.34 11.61
N ASN A 51 2.44 -6.29 12.05
CA ASN A 51 2.97 -4.97 12.38
C ASN A 51 3.59 -4.20 11.20
N GLY A 52 3.50 -4.73 9.98
CA GLY A 52 3.95 -4.07 8.76
C GLY A 52 3.11 -2.82 8.44
N GLN A 53 3.72 -1.88 7.73
CA GLN A 53 3.12 -0.58 7.41
C GLN A 53 2.79 -0.45 5.93
N LEU A 54 1.67 0.20 5.65
CA LEU A 54 1.27 0.57 4.29
C LEU A 54 1.15 2.09 4.17
N ILE A 55 1.70 2.67 3.11
CA ILE A 55 1.54 4.08 2.77
C ILE A 55 1.00 4.22 1.34
N LEU A 56 -0.19 4.81 1.21
CA LEU A 56 -0.82 5.09 -0.08
C LEU A 56 -0.85 6.59 -0.30
N ALA A 57 -0.27 7.06 -1.40
CA ALA A 57 -0.17 8.46 -1.76
C ALA A 57 -0.75 8.71 -3.17
N GLY A 58 -0.88 9.98 -3.54
CA GLY A 58 -1.40 10.37 -4.86
C GLY A 58 -2.91 10.23 -5.00
N LEU A 59 -3.64 10.23 -3.88
CA LEU A 59 -5.10 10.14 -3.90
C LEU A 59 -5.70 11.54 -3.96
N LEU A 60 -6.65 11.78 -4.87
CA LEU A 60 -7.49 12.98 -4.75
C LEU A 60 -8.35 12.87 -3.48
N ASN A 61 -8.65 14.00 -2.85
CA ASN A 61 -9.38 14.04 -1.57
C ASN A 61 -10.72 13.27 -1.62
N GLU A 62 -11.45 13.35 -2.72
CA GLU A 62 -12.70 12.64 -2.96
C GLU A 62 -12.54 11.12 -3.14
N GLN A 63 -11.34 10.65 -3.51
CA GLN A 63 -11.05 9.23 -3.70
C GLN A 63 -10.58 8.54 -2.41
N ALA A 64 -10.06 9.31 -1.46
CA ALA A 64 -9.41 8.80 -0.26
C ALA A 64 -10.32 7.88 0.57
N ALA A 65 -11.60 8.23 0.72
CA ALA A 65 -12.54 7.43 1.50
C ALA A 65 -12.77 6.04 0.90
N ALA A 66 -12.88 5.94 -0.42
CA ALA A 66 -13.06 4.65 -1.11
C ALA A 66 -11.84 3.75 -0.94
N VAL A 67 -10.64 4.31 -1.11
CA VAL A 67 -9.37 3.60 -0.88
C VAL A 67 -9.26 3.17 0.58
N GLN A 68 -9.50 4.06 1.53
CA GLN A 68 -9.50 3.74 2.96
C GLN A 68 -10.39 2.53 3.27
N ASN A 69 -11.64 2.56 2.81
CA ASN A 69 -12.60 1.50 3.10
C ASN A 69 -12.14 0.15 2.52
N ALA A 70 -11.55 0.13 1.32
CA ALA A 70 -11.03 -1.09 0.72
C ALA A 70 -9.93 -1.74 1.57
N TYR A 71 -8.98 -0.96 2.08
CA TYR A 71 -7.90 -1.50 2.92
C TYR A 71 -8.37 -1.86 4.34
N GLN A 72 -9.31 -1.10 4.92
CA GLN A 72 -9.92 -1.46 6.21
C GLN A 72 -10.74 -2.75 6.12
N ALA A 73 -11.46 -2.97 5.02
CA ALA A 73 -12.19 -4.22 4.78
C ALA A 73 -11.26 -5.44 4.66
N ASN A 74 -9.99 -5.24 4.30
CA ASN A 74 -8.95 -6.27 4.28
C ASN A 74 -8.19 -6.41 5.61
N GLY A 75 -8.68 -5.78 6.69
CA GLY A 75 -8.12 -5.95 8.03
C GLY A 75 -6.98 -5.01 8.39
N LEU A 76 -6.62 -4.04 7.53
CA LEU A 76 -5.66 -3.01 7.89
C LEU A 76 -6.29 -1.96 8.80
N LYS A 77 -5.52 -1.49 9.79
CA LYS A 77 -5.94 -0.42 10.68
C LYS A 77 -5.36 0.91 10.20
N MET A 78 -6.21 1.91 10.01
CA MET A 78 -5.76 3.27 9.70
C MET A 78 -4.93 3.83 10.86
N VAL A 79 -3.74 4.32 10.53
CA VAL A 79 -2.81 4.98 11.46
C VAL A 79 -2.88 6.50 11.28
N ARG A 80 -2.89 6.97 10.03
CA ARG A 80 -2.88 8.40 9.72
C ARG A 80 -3.52 8.69 8.36
N SER A 81 -4.27 9.78 8.30
CA SER A 81 -4.64 10.44 7.04
C SER A 81 -4.04 11.85 7.03
N LEU A 82 -3.40 12.22 5.93
CA LEU A 82 -2.76 13.53 5.76
C LEU A 82 -3.21 14.15 4.44
N GLN A 83 -3.87 15.31 4.52
CA GLN A 83 -4.26 16.11 3.37
C GLN A 83 -3.23 17.22 3.10
N LEU A 84 -2.86 17.38 1.83
CA LEU A 84 -1.92 18.35 1.31
C LEU A 84 -2.50 18.95 0.02
N GLY A 85 -3.23 20.06 0.16
CA GLY A 85 -4.01 20.64 -0.95
C GLY A 85 -5.08 19.66 -1.42
N ASP A 86 -5.06 19.34 -2.72
CA ASP A 86 -6.04 18.44 -3.34
C ASP A 86 -5.73 16.95 -3.14
N TRP A 87 -4.61 16.64 -2.47
CA TRP A 87 -4.09 15.28 -2.34
C TRP A 87 -4.17 14.77 -0.91
N THR A 88 -4.49 13.49 -0.76
CA THR A 88 -4.48 12.74 0.50
C THR A 88 -3.43 11.63 0.48
N ILE A 89 -2.76 11.43 1.62
CA ILE A 89 -1.92 10.29 1.94
C ILE A 89 -2.59 9.50 3.06
N LEU A 90 -2.71 8.19 2.89
CA LEU A 90 -3.23 7.28 3.90
C LEU A 90 -2.10 6.37 4.39
N SER A 91 -2.04 6.14 5.70
CA SER A 91 -1.08 5.24 6.32
C SER A 91 -1.81 4.23 7.19
N PHE A 92 -1.46 2.95 7.06
CA PHE A 92 -2.07 1.85 7.80
C PHE A 92 -1.01 0.98 8.47
N CYS A 93 -1.45 0.20 9.45
CA CYS A 93 -0.69 -0.94 9.96
C CYS A 93 -1.48 -2.23 9.81
N LYS A 94 -0.78 -3.33 9.60
CA LYS A 94 -1.33 -4.67 9.70
C LYS A 94 -1.26 -5.13 11.17
N PRO A 95 -2.40 -5.30 11.86
CA PRO A 95 -2.42 -5.75 13.25
C PRO A 95 -1.90 -7.18 13.42
#